data_AF-A0A1F6Z2Y5-F1
#
_entry.id   AF-A0A1F6Z2Y5-F1
#
_cell.length_a   1.000
_cell.length_b   1.000
_cell.length_c   1.000
_cell.angle_alpha   90.00
_cell.angle_beta   90.00
_cell.angle_gamma   90.00
#
_symmetry.space_group_name_H-M   'P 1'
#
loop_
_entity.id
_entity.type
_entity.pdbx_description
1 polymer ?
#
loop_
_entity_poly.entity_id
_entity_poly.type
_entity_poly.pdbx_seq_one_letter_code
_entity_poly.pdbx_strand_id
1 'polypeptide(L)'
;MAENSKTVVMVLAVLVVLLALVVLYAFVVGPAIQGYTVQKQSEGVEYTVVSIMQRAAQCQTVPLTYGNLTLTLVAVECLQQPQVEQPLQ
;
A
#
# COMPACT_ATOMS: atom_id res chain seq x y z
N MET A 1 35.63 -43.03 19.28
CA MET A 1 35.20 -42.28 18.07
C MET A 1 33.68 -42.06 17.99
N ALA A 2 32.87 -42.52 18.97
CA ALA A 2 31.40 -42.45 18.89
C ALA A 2 30.76 -41.20 19.55
N GLU A 3 31.44 -40.51 20.46
CA GLU A 3 30.90 -39.29 21.10
C GLU A 3 30.93 -38.08 20.17
N ASN A 4 32.00 -37.92 19.38
CA ASN A 4 32.18 -36.76 18.50
C ASN A 4 31.19 -36.79 17.32
N SER A 5 30.79 -37.96 16.84
CA SER A 5 29.82 -38.07 15.74
C SER A 5 28.43 -37.63 16.15
N LYS A 6 28.03 -37.87 17.41
CA LYS A 6 26.71 -37.47 17.92
C LYS A 6 26.58 -35.95 17.99
N THR A 7 27.63 -35.26 18.42
CA THR A 7 27.68 -33.79 18.45
C THR A 7 27.67 -33.20 17.04
N VAL A 8 28.43 -33.77 16.11
CA VAL A 8 28.45 -33.31 14.71
C VAL A 8 27.08 -33.49 14.04
N VAL A 9 26.42 -34.62 14.25
CA VAL A 9 25.07 -34.87 13.71
C VAL A 9 24.03 -33.93 14.34
N MET A 10 24.14 -33.63 15.64
CA MET A 10 23.25 -32.69 16.31
C MET A 10 23.41 -31.26 15.77
N VAL A 11 24.65 -30.80 15.59
CA VAL A 11 24.93 -29.47 15.01
C VAL A 11 24.41 -29.39 13.58
N LEU A 12 24.62 -30.42 12.77
CA LEU A 12 24.11 -30.48 11.41
C LEU A 12 22.57 -30.41 11.37
N ALA A 13 21.90 -31.14 12.25
CA ALA A 13 20.44 -31.13 12.35
C ALA A 13 19.90 -29.75 12.74
N VAL A 14 20.53 -29.07 13.71
CA VAL A 14 20.15 -27.70 14.10
C VAL A 14 20.32 -26.73 12.94
N LEU A 15 21.41 -26.85 12.18
CA LEU A 15 21.69 -25.99 11.02
C LEU A 15 20.63 -26.16 9.93
N VAL A 16 20.21 -27.41 9.66
CA VAL A 16 19.14 -27.72 8.70
C VAL A 16 17.80 -27.13 9.15
N VAL A 17 17.45 -27.25 10.43
CA VAL A 17 16.22 -26.67 10.98
C VAL A 17 16.25 -25.14 10.88
N LEU A 18 17.38 -24.51 11.17
CA LEU A 18 17.55 -23.06 11.04
C LEU A 18 17.37 -22.59 9.59
N LEU A 19 17.98 -23.29 8.64
CA LEU A 19 17.81 -23.01 7.21
C LEU A 19 16.34 -23.17 6.77
N ALA A 20 15.65 -24.22 7.24
CA ALA A 20 14.24 -24.43 6.93
C ALA A 20 13.36 -23.28 7.45
N LEU A 21 13.63 -22.77 8.66
CA LEU A 21 12.93 -21.62 9.22
C LEU A 21 13.14 -20.34 8.40
N VAL A 22 14.37 -20.10 7.95
CA VAL A 22 14.69 -18.92 7.11
C VAL A 22 13.93 -18.98 5.78
N VAL A 23 13.89 -20.16 5.14
CA VAL A 23 13.13 -20.36 3.89
C VAL A 23 11.64 -20.14 4.12
N LEU A 24 11.07 -20.69 5.18
CA LEU A 24 9.66 -20.47 5.54
C LEU A 24 9.34 -18.98 5.75
N TYR A 25 10.19 -18.26 6.47
CA TYR A 25 10.00 -16.83 6.70
C TYR A 25 10.07 -16.03 5.39
N ALA A 26 11.08 -16.30 4.56
CA ALA A 26 11.29 -15.58 3.30
C ALA A 26 10.15 -15.81 2.29
N PHE A 27 9.64 -17.03 2.19
CA PHE A 27 8.66 -17.40 1.15
C PHE A 27 7.21 -17.39 1.60
N VAL A 28 6.90 -17.42 2.90
CA VAL A 28 5.51 -17.39 3.39
C VAL A 28 5.22 -16.08 4.10
N VAL A 29 6.06 -15.70 5.07
CA VAL A 29 5.79 -14.54 5.92
C VAL A 29 6.09 -13.22 5.20
N GLY A 30 7.24 -13.12 4.53
CA GLY A 30 7.64 -11.96 3.72
C GLY A 30 6.59 -11.53 2.68
N PRO A 31 6.16 -12.42 1.77
CA PRO A 31 5.18 -12.08 0.75
C PRO A 31 3.77 -11.90 1.32
N ALA A 32 3.38 -12.55 2.42
CA ALA A 32 2.11 -12.27 3.08
C ALA A 32 2.04 -10.85 3.64
N ILE A 33 3.14 -10.37 4.24
CA ILE A 33 3.23 -8.98 4.75
C ILE A 33 3.23 -7.99 3.59
N GLN A 34 4.04 -8.20 2.56
CA GLN A 34 4.09 -7.31 1.39
C GLN A 34 2.79 -7.31 0.59
N GLY A 35 2.16 -8.47 0.39
CA GLY A 35 0.88 -8.61 -0.28
C GLY A 35 -0.23 -7.84 0.45
N TYR A 36 -0.23 -7.87 1.78
CA TYR A 36 -1.19 -7.13 2.60
C TYR A 36 -1.02 -5.60 2.46
N THR A 37 0.21 -5.09 2.46
CA THR A 37 0.45 -3.65 2.27
C THR A 37 0.09 -3.17 0.87
N VAL A 38 0.39 -3.96 -0.17
CA VAL A 38 0.04 -3.62 -1.55
C VAL A 38 -1.48 -3.64 -1.76
N GLN A 39 -2.17 -4.64 -1.19
CA GLN A 39 -3.63 -4.74 -1.26
C GLN A 39 -4.31 -3.56 -0.56
N LYS A 40 -3.82 -3.15 0.63
CA LYS A 40 -4.33 -1.98 1.34
C LYS A 40 -4.08 -0.66 0.62
N GLN A 41 -2.96 -0.53 -0.08
CA GLN A 41 -2.70 0.65 -0.92
C GLN A 41 -3.66 0.70 -2.11
N SER A 42 -3.94 -0.45 -2.74
CA SER A 42 -4.90 -0.52 -3.85
C SER A 42 -6.31 -0.12 -3.42
N GLU A 43 -6.78 -0.64 -2.27
CA GLU A 43 -8.10 -0.28 -1.71
C GLU A 43 -8.17 1.24 -1.43
N GLY A 44 -7.14 1.83 -0.82
CA GLY A 44 -7.11 3.26 -0.50
C GLY A 44 -7.17 4.17 -1.73
N VAL A 45 -6.54 3.77 -2.85
CA VAL A 45 -6.60 4.51 -4.11
C VAL A 45 -8.01 4.45 -4.70
N GLU A 46 -8.65 3.28 -4.72
CA GLU A 46 -10.01 3.14 -5.27
C GLU A 46 -11.02 4.01 -4.52
N TYR A 47 -11.01 4.01 -3.19
CA TYR A 47 -11.91 4.87 -2.39
C TYR A 47 -11.65 6.35 -2.62
N THR A 48 -10.37 6.74 -2.72
CA THR A 48 -10.00 8.13 -2.92
C THR A 48 -10.45 8.62 -4.30
N VAL A 49 -10.24 7.84 -5.36
CA VAL A 49 -10.67 8.19 -6.72
C VAL A 49 -12.19 8.33 -6.80
N VAL A 50 -12.95 7.40 -6.23
CA VAL A 50 -14.43 7.48 -6.22
C VAL A 50 -14.90 8.74 -5.49
N SER A 51 -14.30 9.08 -4.35
CA SER A 51 -14.69 10.27 -3.59
C SER A 51 -14.34 11.59 -4.32
N ILE A 52 -13.21 11.64 -5.02
CA ILE A 52 -12.81 12.79 -5.85
C ILE A 52 -13.79 12.93 -7.02
N MET A 53 -14.12 11.82 -7.70
CA MET A 53 -15.09 11.84 -8.81
C MET A 53 -16.47 12.27 -8.36
N GLN A 54 -16.95 11.84 -7.19
CA GLN A 54 -18.24 12.29 -6.65
C GLN A 54 -18.27 13.79 -6.36
N ARG A 55 -17.21 14.35 -5.78
CA ARG A 55 -17.11 15.79 -5.52
C ARG A 55 -16.98 16.59 -6.82
N ALA A 56 -16.20 16.09 -7.78
CA ALA A 56 -16.07 16.71 -9.09
C ALA A 56 -17.40 16.69 -9.88
N ALA A 57 -18.17 15.59 -9.78
CA ALA A 57 -19.51 15.48 -10.38
C ALA A 57 -20.55 16.40 -9.71
N GLN A 58 -20.34 16.77 -8.45
CA GLN A 58 -21.14 17.79 -7.75
C GLN A 58 -20.65 19.23 -8.01
N CYS A 59 -19.77 19.43 -8.99
CA CYS A 59 -19.16 20.72 -9.29
C CYS A 59 -18.40 21.36 -8.11
N GLN A 60 -17.99 20.57 -7.13
CA GLN A 60 -17.12 21.05 -6.06
C GLN A 60 -15.66 20.99 -6.52
N THR A 61 -14.92 22.06 -6.26
CA THR A 61 -13.50 22.11 -6.55
C THR A 61 -12.74 21.20 -5.58
N VAL A 62 -11.91 20.30 -6.11
CA VAL A 62 -11.12 19.38 -5.29
C VAL A 62 -9.64 19.74 -5.45
N PRO A 63 -8.98 20.29 -4.42
CA PRO A 63 -7.55 20.55 -4.46
C PRO A 63 -6.77 19.24 -4.33
N LEU A 64 -5.97 18.92 -5.35
CA LEU A 64 -4.97 17.85 -5.30
C LEU A 64 -3.60 18.44 -5.05
N THR A 65 -3.02 18.12 -3.91
CA THR A 65 -1.65 18.53 -3.58
C THR A 65 -0.69 17.43 -3.99
N TYR A 66 0.27 17.76 -4.85
CA TYR A 66 1.39 16.90 -5.22
C TYR A 66 2.71 17.63 -4.97
N GLY A 67 3.41 17.26 -3.89
CA GLY A 67 4.59 18.00 -3.42
C GLY A 67 4.22 19.42 -2.96
N ASN A 68 4.77 20.44 -3.63
CA ASN A 68 4.51 21.86 -3.37
C ASN A 68 3.52 22.50 -4.36
N LEU A 69 2.90 21.71 -5.23
CA LEU A 69 1.95 22.18 -6.23
C LEU A 69 0.55 21.71 -5.85
N THR A 70 -0.42 22.62 -5.89
CA THR A 70 -1.85 22.30 -5.68
C THR A 70 -2.58 22.49 -7.00
N LEU A 71 -3.10 21.41 -7.57
CA LEU A 71 -3.92 21.41 -8.77
C LEU A 71 -5.39 21.35 -8.38
N THR A 72 -6.19 22.30 -8.85
CA THR A 72 -7.63 22.29 -8.60
C THR A 72 -8.32 21.47 -9.68
N LEU A 73 -8.91 20.33 -9.30
CA LEU A 73 -9.77 19.55 -10.18
C LEU A 73 -11.18 20.11 -10.17
N VAL A 74 -11.77 20.22 -11.37
CA VAL A 74 -13.17 20.55 -11.61
C VAL A 74 -13.63 19.80 -12.84
N ALA A 75 -14.87 19.31 -12.85
CA ALA A 75 -15.41 18.64 -14.03
C ALA A 75 -15.61 19.65 -15.17
N VAL A 76 -15.32 19.21 -16.42
CA VAL A 76 -15.35 20.08 -17.61
C VAL A 76 -16.74 20.66 -17.86
N GLU A 77 -17.79 19.92 -17.51
CA GLU A 77 -19.18 20.38 -17.57
C GLU A 77 -19.46 21.56 -16.64
N CYS A 78 -18.79 21.62 -15.48
CA CYS A 78 -18.92 22.71 -14.52
C CYS A 78 -18.12 23.96 -14.92
N LEU A 79 -17.15 23.85 -15.85
CA LEU A 79 -16.40 25.00 -16.37
C LEU A 79 -17.24 25.90 -17.29
N GLN A 80 -18.36 25.39 -17.81
CA GLN A 80 -19.26 26.15 -18.68
C GLN A 80 -20.31 26.97 -17.89
N GLN A 81 -20.43 26.74 -16.58
CA GLN A 81 -21.29 27.54 -15.72
C GLN A 81 -20.50 28.76 -15.19
N PRO A 82 -21.06 29.98 -15.27
CA PRO A 82 -20.42 31.17 -14.70
C PRO A 82 -20.26 30.99 -13.19
N GLN A 83 -19.01 30.83 -12.77
CA GLN A 83 -18.45 30.97 -11.41
C GLN A 83 -19.50 31.11 -10.29
N VAL A 84 -20.00 30.00 -9.75
CA VAL A 84 -20.61 30.05 -8.41
C VAL A 84 -19.48 30.10 -7.41
N GLU A 85 -19.08 31.34 -7.12
CA GLU A 85 -18.29 31.76 -5.97
C GLU A 85 -18.81 31.03 -4.71
N GLN A 86 -18.04 30.07 -4.19
CA GLN A 86 -18.32 29.49 -2.88
C GLN A 86 -17.86 30.51 -1.82
N PRO A 87 -18.76 30.98 -0.93
CA PRO A 87 -18.40 31.92 0.11
C PRO A 87 -17.46 31.24 1.10
N LEU A 88 -16.35 31.93 1.37
CA LEU A 88 -15.50 31.72 2.53
C LEU A 88 -16.36 31.93 3.79
N GLN A 89 -16.73 30.85 4.49
CA GLN A 89 -17.21 30.90 5.88
C GLN A 89 -16.09 30.44 6.82
#